data_AF-A0A7S8EDD5-F1
#
_entry.id   AF-A0A7S8EDD5-F1
#
_cell.length_a   1.000
_cell.length_b   1.000
_cell.length_c   1.000
_cell.angle_alpha   90.00
_cell.angle_beta   90.00
_cell.angle_gamma   90.00
#
_symmetry.space_group_name_H-M   'P 1'
#
loop_
_entity.id
_entity.type
_entity.pdbx_description
1 polymer ?
#
loop_
_entity_poly.entity_id
_entity_poly.type
_entity_poly.pdbx_seq_one_letter_code
_entity_poly.pdbx_strand_id
1 'polypeptide(L)'
;MNPSPKLTGRAMQSVLRHAGIPVQKVTRKRQSGYYVADFYTPELNKAVPSSHVWERWLVSSFPDQFEVIDRHDTVATWRQGKPTISASVTFRLR
;
A
#
# COMPACT_ATOMS: atom_id res chain seq x y z
N MET A 1 -22.56 -18.37 -7.86
CA MET A 1 -22.07 -17.12 -7.24
C MET A 1 -21.08 -16.49 -8.20
N ASN A 2 -21.42 -15.37 -8.83
CA ASN A 2 -20.44 -14.61 -9.60
C ASN A 2 -19.47 -13.96 -8.61
N PRO A 3 -18.15 -14.21 -8.69
CA PRO A 3 -17.22 -13.44 -7.89
C PRO A 3 -17.34 -11.99 -8.37
N SER A 4 -17.64 -11.06 -7.46
CA SER A 4 -17.58 -9.62 -7.74
C SER A 4 -16.31 -9.32 -8.54
N PRO A 5 -16.38 -8.56 -9.65
CA PRO A 5 -15.24 -8.34 -10.52
C PRO A 5 -14.07 -7.80 -9.70
N LYS A 6 -13.06 -8.64 -9.45
CA LYS A 6 -11.94 -8.29 -8.58
C LYS A 6 -11.18 -7.15 -9.24
N LEU A 7 -11.11 -6.01 -8.55
CA LEU A 7 -10.46 -4.80 -9.05
C LEU A 7 -9.04 -5.10 -9.55
N THR A 8 -8.66 -4.55 -10.69
CA THR A 8 -7.26 -4.57 -11.11
C THR A 8 -6.42 -3.75 -10.13
N GLY A 9 -5.09 -3.93 -10.13
CA GLY A 9 -4.20 -3.09 -9.31
C GLY A 9 -4.42 -1.59 -9.58
N ARG A 10 -4.54 -1.21 -10.86
CA ARG A 10 -4.82 0.19 -11.27
C ARG A 10 -6.18 0.69 -10.77
N ALA A 11 -7.21 -0.15 -10.79
CA ALA A 11 -8.52 0.22 -10.27
C ALA A 11 -8.47 0.42 -8.74
N MET A 12 -7.80 -0.49 -8.01
CA MET A 12 -7.60 -0.34 -6.57
C MET A 12 -6.76 0.91 -6.23
N GLN A 13 -5.72 1.21 -7.01
CA GLN A 13 -4.96 2.45 -6.88
C GLN A 13 -5.84 3.69 -7.00
N SER A 14 -6.79 3.69 -7.95
CA SER A 14 -7.76 4.76 -8.08
C SER A 14 -8.61 4.89 -6.81
N VAL A 15 -9.16 3.78 -6.30
CA VAL A 15 -9.97 3.76 -5.07
C VAL A 15 -9.20 4.36 -3.88
N LEU A 16 -7.97 3.92 -3.65
CA LEU A 16 -7.15 4.43 -2.54
C LEU A 16 -6.87 5.94 -2.69
N ARG A 17 -6.55 6.40 -3.91
CA ARG A 17 -6.31 7.83 -4.16
C ARG A 17 -7.55 8.69 -3.95
N HIS A 18 -8.73 8.21 -4.37
CA HIS A 18 -9.99 8.92 -4.13
C HIS A 18 -10.33 9.01 -2.64
N ALA A 19 -9.87 8.07 -1.82
CA ALA A 19 -9.96 8.13 -0.37
C ALA A 19 -8.85 8.97 0.29
N GLY A 20 -8.04 9.70 -0.49
CA GLY A 20 -6.97 10.55 0.02
C GLY A 20 -5.67 9.83 0.39
N ILE A 21 -5.55 8.53 0.10
CA ILE A 21 -4.33 7.77 0.35
C ILE A 21 -3.35 7.97 -0.83
N PRO A 22 -2.19 8.60 -0.62
CA PRO A 22 -1.27 9.03 -1.69
C PRO A 22 -0.38 7.87 -2.20
N VAL A 23 -0.99 6.74 -2.55
CA VAL A 23 -0.27 5.56 -3.05
C VAL A 23 0.33 5.80 -4.45
N GLN A 24 1.57 5.36 -4.64
CA GLN A 24 2.27 5.52 -5.92
C GLN A 24 1.92 4.40 -6.89
N LYS A 25 1.82 3.16 -6.38
CA LYS A 25 1.51 1.99 -7.18
C LYS A 25 0.69 0.99 -6.38
N VAL A 26 -0.29 0.36 -7.02
CA VAL A 26 -0.94 -0.83 -6.48
C VAL A 26 -0.81 -1.99 -7.46
N THR A 27 -0.29 -3.11 -6.98
CA THR A 27 -0.15 -4.35 -7.76
C THR A 27 -1.09 -5.40 -7.20
N ARG A 28 -1.90 -6.01 -8.06
CA ARG A 28 -2.67 -7.21 -7.69
C ARG A 28 -1.88 -8.47 -8.03
N LYS A 29 -1.51 -9.25 -7.01
CA LYS A 29 -0.86 -10.56 -7.17
C LYS A 29 -1.87 -11.54 -7.75
N ARG A 30 -1.57 -12.14 -8.91
CA ARG A 30 -2.51 -13.03 -9.61
C ARG A 30 -2.80 -14.31 -8.84
N GLN A 31 -1.75 -14.91 -8.26
CA GLN A 31 -1.83 -16.20 -7.55
C GLN A 31 -2.62 -16.08 -6.24
N SER A 32 -2.26 -15.16 -5.34
CA SER A 32 -2.94 -14.98 -4.06
C SER A 32 -4.19 -14.11 -4.13
N GLY A 33 -4.29 -13.27 -5.17
CA GLY A 33 -5.33 -12.25 -5.28
C GLY A 33 -5.14 -11.03 -4.38
N TYR A 34 -4.03 -10.95 -3.64
CA TYR A 34 -3.70 -9.84 -2.74
C TYR A 34 -3.30 -8.59 -3.51
N TYR A 35 -3.52 -7.44 -2.89
CA TYR A 35 -3.02 -6.16 -3.34
C TYR A 35 -1.76 -5.80 -2.57
N VAL A 36 -0.80 -5.20 -3.25
CA VAL A 36 0.38 -4.58 -2.65
C VAL A 36 0.32 -3.11 -3.01
N ALA A 37 0.16 -2.25 -2.01
CA ALA A 37 0.24 -0.80 -2.16
C ALA A 37 1.65 -0.33 -1.79
N ASP A 38 2.33 0.30 -2.76
CA ASP A 38 3.68 0.84 -2.60
C ASP A 38 3.63 2.36 -2.43
N PHE A 39 4.32 2.83 -1.40
CA PHE A 39 4.43 4.22 -0.96
C PHE A 39 5.88 4.68 -1.05
N TYR A 40 6.16 5.64 -1.93
CA TYR A 40 7.50 6.16 -2.17
C TYR A 40 7.46 7.53 -2.85
N THR A 41 8.54 8.28 -2.88
CA THR A 41 8.67 9.42 -3.81
C THR A 41 9.41 9.00 -5.06
N PRO A 42 9.10 9.58 -6.24
CA PRO A 42 9.99 9.44 -7.39
C PRO A 42 11.44 9.69 -6.97
N GLU A 43 12.38 8.92 -7.54
CA GLU A 43 13.82 8.95 -7.21
C GLU A 43 14.21 8.51 -5.80
N LEU A 44 13.26 8.14 -4.93
CA LEU A 44 13.53 7.65 -3.56
C LEU A 44 14.40 8.61 -2.73
N ASN A 45 14.33 9.91 -3.03
CA ASN A 45 15.16 10.95 -2.45
C ASN A 45 14.59 11.51 -1.14
N LYS A 46 13.29 11.35 -0.88
CA LYS A 46 12.63 11.83 0.33
C LYS A 46 12.24 10.67 1.25
N ALA A 47 12.23 10.96 2.54
CA ALA A 47 11.66 10.04 3.52
C ALA A 47 10.15 9.94 3.32
N VAL A 48 9.62 8.75 3.55
CA VAL A 48 8.18 8.49 3.62
C VAL A 48 7.83 7.91 4.99
N PRO A 49 6.57 8.06 5.45
CA PRO A 49 6.08 7.30 6.59
C PRO A 49 6.30 5.79 6.44
N SER A 50 6.45 5.09 7.56
CA SER A 50 6.57 3.63 7.59
C SER A 50 5.27 2.95 7.15
N SER A 51 5.37 1.69 6.73
CA SER A 51 4.26 0.81 6.38
C SER A 51 3.23 0.69 7.52
N HIS A 52 3.64 0.82 8.78
CA HIS A 52 2.71 0.84 9.91
C HIS A 52 1.80 2.07 9.92
N VAL A 53 2.32 3.24 9.54
CA VAL A 53 1.51 4.46 9.41
C VAL A 53 0.51 4.30 8.26
N TRP A 54 0.98 3.78 7.12
CA TRP A 54 0.13 3.54 5.96
C TRP A 54 -0.96 2.49 6.20
N GLU A 55 -0.64 1.42 6.92
CA GLU A 55 -1.62 0.43 7.37
C GLU A 55 -2.74 1.09 8.19
N ARG A 56 -2.38 1.87 9.21
CA ARG A 56 -3.38 2.55 10.05
C ARG A 56 -4.27 3.47 9.21
N TRP A 57 -3.68 4.19 8.25
CA TRP A 57 -4.45 5.06 7.38
C TRP A 57 -5.38 4.27 6.45
N LEU A 58 -4.91 3.13 5.94
CA LEU A 58 -5.69 2.23 5.09
C LEU A 58 -6.87 1.61 5.85
N VAL A 59 -6.65 1.09 7.07
CA VAL A 59 -7.71 0.48 7.89
C VAL A 59 -8.71 1.54 8.37
N SER A 60 -8.27 2.74 8.74
CA SER A 60 -9.17 3.83 9.16
C SER A 60 -9.99 4.41 8.01
N SER A 61 -9.45 4.46 6.79
CA SER A 61 -10.17 4.97 5.61
C SER A 61 -11.17 3.96 5.05
N PHE A 62 -10.96 2.67 5.32
CA PHE A 62 -11.81 1.57 4.84
C PHE A 62 -12.15 0.60 5.99
N PRO A 63 -12.94 1.05 6.99
CA PRO A 63 -13.29 0.20 8.12
C PRO A 63 -13.96 -1.09 7.65
N ASP A 64 -13.45 -2.22 8.13
CA ASP A 64 -13.94 -3.57 7.86
C ASP A 64 -13.97 -4.03 6.39
N GLN A 65 -13.42 -3.26 5.45
CA GLN A 65 -13.35 -3.69 4.05
C GLN A 65 -12.04 -4.41 3.72
N PHE A 66 -10.95 -4.05 4.41
CA PHE A 66 -9.61 -4.57 4.13
C PHE A 66 -9.07 -5.41 5.28
N GLU A 67 -8.36 -6.47 4.93
CA GLU A 67 -7.53 -7.25 5.83
C GLU A 67 -6.07 -7.11 5.42
N VAL A 68 -5.24 -6.61 6.34
CA VAL A 68 -3.81 -6.42 6.12
C VAL A 68 -3.10 -7.76 6.38
N ILE A 69 -2.33 -8.19 5.40
CA ILE A 69 -1.62 -9.48 5.40
C ILE A 69 -0.16 -9.28 5.80
N ASP A 70 0.50 -8.25 5.27
CA ASP A 70 1.92 -8.03 5.49
C ASP A 70 2.32 -6.55 5.30
N ARG A 71 3.48 -6.18 5.82
CA ARG A 71 4.05 -4.83 5.80
C ARG A 71 5.55 -4.91 5.58
N HIS A 72 6.07 -4.00 4.76
CA HIS A 72 7.50 -3.94 4.48
C HIS A 72 7.99 -2.50 4.40
N ASP A 73 9.13 -2.22 5.04
CA ASP A 73 9.83 -0.93 4.97
C ASP A 73 11.18 -1.12 4.31
N THR A 74 11.50 -0.27 3.34
CA THR A 74 12.86 -0.12 2.81
C THR A 74 13.52 1.08 3.47
N VAL A 75 14.50 0.80 4.31
CA VAL A 75 15.25 1.80 5.08
C VAL A 75 16.58 2.11 4.39
N ALA A 76 16.84 3.39 4.11
CA ALA A 76 18.11 3.84 3.55
C ALA A 76 19.18 3.93 4.65
N THR A 77 19.81 2.80 4.95
CA THR A 77 20.80 2.69 6.04
C THR A 77 22.05 3.54 5.83
N TRP A 78 22.34 3.92 4.59
CA TRP A 78 23.47 4.76 4.18
C TRP A 78 23.21 6.28 4.35
N ARG A 79 21.98 6.70 4.66
CA ARG A 79 21.65 8.11 4.93
C ARG A 79 21.64 8.37 6.43
N GLN A 80 22.04 9.58 6.83
CA GLN A 80 21.92 10.00 8.23
C GLN A 80 20.46 9.90 8.69
N GLY A 81 20.25 9.37 9.90
CA GLY A 81 18.92 9.14 10.46
C GLY A 81 18.20 7.90 9.91
N LYS A 82 18.80 7.16 8.97
CA LYS A 82 18.26 5.90 8.40
C LYS A 82 16.75 6.00 8.08
N PRO A 83 16.33 6.93 7.21
CA PRO A 83 14.92 7.12 6.91
C PRO A 83 14.35 5.96 6.09
N THR A 84 13.05 5.68 6.27
CA THR A 84 12.28 4.87 5.32
C THR A 84 12.11 5.64 4.02
N ILE A 85 12.51 5.03 2.90
CA ILE A 85 12.43 5.63 1.56
C ILE A 85 11.37 4.99 0.66
N SER A 86 10.91 3.80 1.04
CA SER A 86 9.76 3.13 0.46
C SER A 86 9.09 2.29 1.53
N ALA A 87 7.76 2.20 1.48
CA ALA A 87 6.98 1.33 2.33
C ALA A 87 5.94 0.60 1.48
N SER A 88 5.61 -0.64 1.84
CA SER A 88 4.60 -1.44 1.17
C SER A 88 3.64 -2.06 2.17
N VAL A 89 2.36 -2.07 1.83
CA VAL A 89 1.32 -2.76 2.61
C VAL A 89 0.64 -3.78 1.69
N THR A 90 0.67 -5.05 2.10
CA THR A 90 -0.04 -6.14 1.43
C THR A 90 -1.37 -6.37 2.12
N PHE A 91 -2.47 -6.36 1.37
CA PHE A 91 -3.82 -6.49 1.91
C PHE A 91 -4.75 -7.23 0.94
N ARG A 92 -5.91 -7.66 1.44
CA ARG A 92 -7.00 -8.20 0.63
C ARG A 92 -8.33 -7.54 0.99
N LEU A 93 -9.28 -7.63 0.07
CA LEU A 93 -10.69 -7.36 0.38
C LEU A 93 -11.20 -8.48 1.30
N ARG A 94 -11.99 -8.13 2.32
CA ARG A 94 -12.75 -9.08 3.11
C ARG A 94 -13.92 -9.66 2.32
#